data_AF-A0A662SB09-F1
#
_entry.id   AF-A0A662SB09-F1
#
_cell.length_a   1.000
_cell.length_b   1.000
_cell.length_c   1.000
_cell.angle_alpha   90.00
_cell.angle_beta   90.00
_cell.angle_gamma   90.00
#
_symmetry.space_group_name_H-M   'P 1'
#
loop_
_entity.id
_entity.type
_entity.pdbx_description
1 polymer ?
#
loop_
_entity_poly.entity_id
_entity_poly.type
_entity_poly.pdbx_seq_one_letter_code
_entity_poly.pdbx_strand_id
1 'polypeptide(L)'
;MKRKRKFGNYEAFKEYLHIMHTKALELMENLSEEDQRYLNNFFGRFYKTTKEHYWSLKKLFSMAMYIPMFLLIGISWKGRNFFDGLVYIDTHSGAGLAKIGTDERDVVLGSPLLAVLWPDIIAAKLKAFRKIQRGFDRLFFIERDLNTYKVLKRLVEHTKSQNISILLG
;
A
#
# COMPACT_ATOMS: atom_id res chain seq x y z
N MET A 1 32.99 24.86 12.40
CA MET A 1 31.75 24.13 12.82
C MET A 1 31.19 23.35 11.62
N LYS A 2 31.49 22.04 11.51
CA LYS A 2 30.96 21.18 10.43
C LYS A 2 29.48 20.87 10.72
N ARG A 3 28.56 21.36 9.87
CA ARG A 3 27.13 21.02 9.93
C ARG A 3 26.94 19.51 9.71
N LYS A 4 26.72 18.73 10.77
CA LYS A 4 26.13 17.38 10.67
C LYS A 4 24.72 17.52 10.12
N ARG A 5 24.54 17.32 8.82
CA ARG A 5 23.22 17.23 8.15
C ARG A 5 23.20 15.93 7.35
N LYS A 6 22.08 15.18 7.44
CA LYS A 6 21.61 14.12 6.51
C LYS A 6 21.84 12.62 6.83
N PHE A 7 21.90 12.17 8.09
CA PHE A 7 21.74 10.72 8.37
C PHE A 7 20.34 10.31 8.88
N GLY A 8 19.57 11.23 9.48
CA GLY A 8 18.24 10.89 10.03
C GLY A 8 17.17 10.52 8.99
N ASN A 9 17.23 11.09 7.77
CA ASN A 9 16.20 10.85 6.75
C ASN A 9 16.33 9.48 6.07
N TYR A 10 17.54 8.94 5.96
CA TYR A 10 17.77 7.63 5.34
C TYR A 10 17.36 6.48 6.28
N GLU A 11 17.59 6.64 7.58
CA GLU A 11 17.16 5.65 8.57
C GLU A 11 15.64 5.62 8.73
N ALA A 12 14.97 6.80 8.74
CA ALA A 12 13.52 6.85 8.71
C ALA A 12 12.93 6.20 7.44
N PHE A 13 13.58 6.38 6.29
CA PHE A 13 13.19 5.74 5.04
C PHE A 13 13.26 4.21 5.11
N LYS A 14 14.36 3.66 5.65
CA LYS A 14 14.51 2.23 5.86
C LYS A 14 13.45 1.68 6.80
N GLU A 15 13.13 2.41 7.87
CA GLU A 15 12.10 2.00 8.83
C GLU A 15 10.74 1.84 8.13
N TYR A 16 10.34 2.80 7.30
CA TYR A 16 9.06 2.73 6.58
C TYR A 16 9.02 1.59 5.57
N LEU A 17 10.11 1.36 4.83
CA LEU A 17 10.20 0.20 3.93
C LEU A 17 10.13 -1.11 4.70
N HIS A 18 10.83 -1.20 5.84
CA HIS A 18 10.79 -2.37 6.70
C HIS A 18 9.36 -2.64 7.20
N ILE A 19 8.61 -1.62 7.60
CA ILE A 19 7.21 -1.78 8.02
C ILE A 19 6.34 -2.29 6.87
N MET A 20 6.47 -1.73 5.66
CA MET A 20 5.72 -2.21 4.50
C MET A 20 6.05 -3.66 4.16
N HIS A 21 7.33 -4.02 4.26
CA HIS A 21 7.79 -5.37 4.01
C HIS A 21 7.26 -6.36 5.05
N THR A 22 7.39 -6.05 6.34
CA THR A 22 6.87 -6.90 7.43
C THR A 22 5.37 -7.10 7.29
N LYS A 23 4.60 -6.04 7.00
CA LYS A 23 3.14 -6.15 6.78
C LYS A 23 2.79 -6.95 5.54
N ALA A 24 3.58 -6.85 4.47
CA ALA A 24 3.39 -7.68 3.29
C ALA A 24 3.61 -9.17 3.58
N LEU A 25 4.67 -9.50 4.33
CA LEU A 25 4.94 -10.87 4.74
C LEU A 25 3.84 -11.44 5.64
N GLU A 26 3.40 -10.69 6.65
CA GLU A 26 2.28 -11.09 7.52
C GLU A 26 1.01 -11.42 6.71
N LEU A 27 0.69 -10.59 5.71
CA LEU A 27 -0.48 -10.85 4.85
C LEU A 27 -0.28 -12.07 3.95
N MET A 28 0.93 -12.24 3.40
CA MET A 28 1.27 -13.36 2.52
C MET A 28 1.25 -14.70 3.27
N GLU A 29 1.69 -14.73 4.53
CA GLU A 29 1.68 -15.92 5.40
C GLU A 29 0.26 -16.39 5.74
N ASN A 30 -0.73 -15.49 5.71
CA ASN A 30 -2.14 -15.82 5.93
C ASN A 30 -2.87 -16.32 4.67
N LEU A 31 -2.20 -16.33 3.52
CA LEU A 31 -2.78 -16.84 2.28
C LEU A 31 -2.66 -18.36 2.18
N SER A 32 -3.60 -18.97 1.45
CA SER A 32 -3.51 -20.39 1.10
C SER A 32 -2.29 -20.68 0.23
N GLU A 33 -1.79 -21.92 0.24
CA GLU A 33 -0.67 -22.32 -0.63
C GLU A 33 -0.98 -22.08 -2.12
N GLU A 34 -2.24 -22.22 -2.53
CA GLU A 34 -2.67 -21.93 -3.90
C GLU A 34 -2.48 -20.45 -4.25
N ASP A 35 -2.93 -19.54 -3.37
CA ASP A 35 -2.77 -18.10 -3.57
C ASP A 35 -1.30 -17.67 -3.52
N GLN A 36 -0.49 -18.28 -2.64
CA GLN A 36 0.95 -18.02 -2.57
C GLN A 36 1.67 -18.46 -3.86
N ARG A 37 1.35 -19.66 -4.38
CA ARG A 37 1.87 -20.12 -5.68
C ARG A 37 1.44 -19.19 -6.81
N TYR A 38 0.18 -18.76 -6.81
CA TYR A 38 -0.30 -17.79 -7.79
C TYR A 38 0.47 -16.47 -7.71
N LEU A 39 0.68 -15.92 -6.51
CA LEU A 39 1.45 -14.70 -6.30
C LEU A 39 2.88 -14.81 -6.81
N ASN A 40 3.56 -15.92 -6.52
CA ASN A 40 4.91 -16.15 -7.02
C ASN A 40 4.95 -16.18 -8.56
N ASN A 41 3.98 -16.83 -9.20
CA ASN A 41 3.84 -16.81 -10.66
C ASN A 41 3.52 -15.41 -11.20
N PHE A 42 2.66 -14.66 -10.52
CA PHE A 42 2.33 -13.29 -10.84
C PHE A 42 3.58 -12.39 -10.78
N PHE A 43 4.37 -12.50 -9.71
CA PHE A 43 5.64 -11.79 -9.58
C PHE A 43 6.61 -12.16 -10.70
N GLY A 44 6.78 -13.45 -10.98
CA GLY A 44 7.59 -13.93 -12.10
C GLY A 44 7.10 -13.45 -13.47
N ARG A 45 5.85 -13.01 -13.60
CA ARG A 45 5.29 -12.47 -14.86
C ARG A 45 5.46 -10.96 -14.98
N PHE A 46 5.20 -10.21 -13.91
CA PHE A 46 5.08 -8.75 -13.93
C PHE A 46 6.27 -8.00 -13.30
N TYR A 47 7.15 -8.72 -12.61
CA TYR A 47 8.33 -8.19 -11.91
C TYR A 47 9.56 -9.01 -12.28
N LYS A 48 9.80 -9.19 -13.58
CA LYS A 48 10.89 -10.00 -14.12
C LYS A 48 12.25 -9.34 -14.01
N THR A 49 12.28 -8.01 -13.99
CA THR A 49 13.49 -7.22 -14.21
C THR A 49 13.79 -6.30 -13.04
N THR A 50 15.07 -6.02 -12.81
CA THR A 50 15.52 -4.98 -11.87
C THR A 50 14.88 -3.61 -12.15
N LYS A 51 14.55 -3.34 -13.42
CA LYS A 51 13.84 -2.12 -13.82
C LYS A 51 12.43 -2.07 -13.24
N GLU A 52 11.68 -3.17 -13.28
CA GLU A 52 10.33 -3.26 -12.69
C GLU A 52 10.39 -3.15 -11.17
N HIS A 53 11.36 -3.78 -10.52
CA HIS A 53 11.59 -3.64 -9.07
C HIS A 53 11.85 -2.18 -8.69
N TYR A 54 12.72 -1.50 -9.43
CA TYR A 54 13.05 -0.10 -9.21
C TYR A 54 11.83 0.82 -9.37
N TRP A 55 11.04 0.63 -10.44
CA TRP A 55 9.83 1.41 -10.66
C TRP A 55 8.76 1.15 -9.60
N SER A 56 8.62 -0.09 -9.16
CA SER A 56 7.70 -0.47 -8.09
C SER A 56 8.08 0.24 -6.79
N LEU A 57 9.35 0.20 -6.41
CA LEU A 57 9.84 0.91 -5.23
C LEU A 57 9.58 2.42 -5.33
N LYS A 58 9.88 3.04 -6.48
CA LYS A 58 9.62 4.47 -6.71
C LYS A 58 8.14 4.82 -6.63
N LYS A 59 7.28 4.06 -7.29
CA LYS A 59 5.82 4.27 -7.30
C LYS A 59 5.29 4.18 -5.87
N LEU A 60 5.55 3.06 -5.20
CA LEU A 60 4.97 2.75 -3.89
C LEU A 60 5.50 3.68 -2.80
N PHE A 61 6.78 4.03 -2.85
CA PHE A 61 7.33 5.04 -1.96
C PHE A 61 6.68 6.41 -2.17
N SER A 62 6.52 6.84 -3.43
CA SER A 62 5.85 8.09 -3.73
C SER A 62 4.42 8.09 -3.18
N MET A 63 3.69 6.99 -3.38
CA MET A 63 2.33 6.82 -2.85
C MET A 63 2.29 6.88 -1.32
N ALA A 64 3.21 6.19 -0.64
CA ALA A 64 3.30 6.19 0.82
C ALA A 64 3.60 7.60 1.39
N MET A 65 4.32 8.43 0.63
CA MET A 65 4.55 9.83 1.01
C MET A 65 3.32 10.71 0.76
N TYR A 66 2.61 10.49 -0.35
CA TYR A 66 1.48 11.33 -0.76
C TYR A 66 0.16 11.01 -0.07
N ILE A 67 -0.14 9.73 0.22
CA ILE A 67 -1.40 9.32 0.86
C ILE A 67 -1.65 10.09 2.17
N PRO A 68 -0.71 10.18 3.12
CA PRO A 68 -0.91 10.95 4.35
C PRO A 68 -1.21 12.43 4.11
N MET A 69 -0.54 13.04 3.12
CA MET A 69 -0.73 14.45 2.78
C MET A 69 -2.10 14.70 2.16
N PHE A 70 -2.52 13.87 1.19
CA PHE A 70 -3.83 13.98 0.57
C PHE A 70 -4.96 13.72 1.54
N LEU A 71 -4.82 12.73 2.43
CA LEU A 71 -5.78 12.52 3.51
C LEU A 71 -5.85 13.74 4.43
N LEU A 72 -4.74 14.29 4.89
CA LEU A 72 -4.77 15.44 5.79
C LEU A 72 -5.48 16.65 5.18
N ILE A 73 -5.14 16.99 3.94
CA ILE A 73 -5.77 18.08 3.18
C ILE A 73 -7.24 17.77 2.96
N GLY A 74 -7.54 16.58 2.48
CA GLY A 74 -8.89 16.14 2.17
C GLY A 74 -9.81 16.17 3.40
N ILE A 75 -9.31 15.70 4.54
CA ILE A 75 -10.04 15.67 5.81
C ILE A 75 -10.38 17.08 6.28
N SER A 76 -9.45 18.01 6.11
CA SER A 76 -9.65 19.43 6.45
C SER A 76 -10.77 20.05 5.60
N TRP A 77 -10.74 19.85 4.28
CA TRP A 77 -11.75 20.40 3.38
C TRP A 77 -13.12 19.73 3.52
N LYS A 78 -13.16 18.42 3.78
CA LYS A 78 -14.40 17.72 4.17
C LYS A 78 -15.01 18.35 5.42
N GLY A 79 -14.20 18.64 6.44
CA GLY A 79 -14.66 19.30 7.67
C GLY A 79 -15.17 20.74 7.47
N ARG A 80 -14.86 21.35 6.31
CA ARG A 80 -15.39 22.65 5.87
C ARG A 80 -16.57 22.51 4.90
N ASN A 81 -17.11 21.30 4.75
CA ASN A 81 -18.23 20.98 3.86
C ASN A 81 -18.00 21.32 2.38
N PHE A 82 -16.75 21.21 1.90
CA PHE A 82 -16.44 21.40 0.47
C PHE A 82 -16.80 20.19 -0.40
N PHE A 83 -16.85 19.00 0.21
CA PHE A 83 -17.26 17.76 -0.44
C PHE A 83 -17.70 16.74 0.62
N ASP A 84 -18.52 15.78 0.21
CA ASP A 84 -19.18 14.83 1.12
C ASP A 84 -18.27 13.68 1.56
N GLY A 85 -17.23 13.38 0.78
CA GLY A 85 -16.34 12.25 1.07
C GLY A 85 -15.02 12.26 0.32
N LEU A 86 -14.09 11.47 0.85
CA LEU A 86 -12.78 11.18 0.29
C LEU A 86 -12.79 9.76 -0.28
N VAL A 87 -12.50 9.66 -1.57
CA VAL A 87 -12.51 8.39 -2.29
C VAL A 87 -11.12 8.10 -2.84
N TYR A 88 -10.62 6.89 -2.59
CA TYR A 88 -9.44 6.37 -3.27
C TYR A 88 -9.87 5.40 -4.37
N ILE A 89 -9.31 5.56 -5.56
CA ILE A 89 -9.60 4.70 -6.71
C ILE A 89 -8.28 4.18 -7.26
N ASP A 90 -8.15 2.86 -7.35
CA ASP A 90 -7.04 2.19 -8.01
C ASP A 90 -7.55 1.38 -9.20
N THR A 91 -7.34 1.94 -10.38
CA THR A 91 -7.83 1.38 -11.65
C THR A 91 -7.13 0.10 -12.10
N HIS A 92 -5.94 -0.16 -11.55
CA HIS A 92 -5.10 -1.31 -11.90
C HIS A 92 -4.45 -1.82 -10.62
N SER A 93 -5.29 -2.43 -9.77
CA SER A 93 -4.93 -2.72 -8.38
C SER A 93 -3.90 -3.84 -8.24
N GLY A 94 -3.81 -4.74 -9.23
CA GLY A 94 -2.92 -5.88 -9.18
C GLY A 94 -3.26 -6.81 -8.01
N ALA A 95 -2.32 -7.70 -7.67
CA ALA A 95 -2.53 -8.68 -6.60
C ALA A 95 -2.42 -8.10 -5.19
N GLY A 96 -2.37 -6.77 -5.04
CA GLY A 96 -2.27 -6.08 -3.76
C GLY A 96 -0.87 -6.03 -3.14
N LEU A 97 0.04 -6.91 -3.54
CA LEU A 97 1.44 -6.93 -3.13
C LEU A 97 2.36 -6.62 -4.32
N ALA A 98 3.60 -6.19 -4.04
CA ALA A 98 4.59 -5.87 -5.07
C ALA A 98 5.96 -6.43 -4.75
N LYS A 99 6.64 -6.95 -5.79
CA LYS A 99 8.03 -7.40 -5.71
C LYS A 99 9.00 -6.21 -5.80
N ILE A 100 10.04 -6.20 -4.97
CA ILE A 100 11.07 -5.14 -4.98
C ILE A 100 12.51 -5.68 -5.08
N GLY A 101 12.68 -6.99 -5.17
CA GLY A 101 13.98 -7.65 -5.20
C GLY A 101 13.89 -9.06 -5.76
N THR A 102 15.03 -9.75 -5.81
CA THR A 102 15.15 -11.07 -6.45
C THR A 102 14.83 -12.22 -5.52
N ASP A 103 14.97 -12.05 -4.20
CA ASP A 103 14.58 -13.07 -3.22
C ASP A 103 13.06 -13.19 -3.18
N GLU A 104 12.46 -14.38 -3.08
CA GLU A 104 11.01 -14.57 -3.03
C GLU A 104 10.32 -13.74 -1.94
N ARG A 105 11.00 -13.48 -0.82
CA ARG A 105 10.49 -12.70 0.29
C ARG A 105 10.59 -11.20 0.08
N ASP A 106 11.37 -10.70 -0.89
CA ASP A 106 11.48 -9.25 -1.21
C ASP A 106 10.17 -8.65 -1.75
N VAL A 107 9.18 -8.50 -0.88
CA VAL A 107 7.81 -8.11 -1.17
C VAL A 107 7.42 -6.96 -0.23
N VAL A 108 6.63 -6.03 -0.74
CA VAL A 108 6.05 -4.91 0.01
C VAL A 108 4.57 -4.75 -0.34
N LEU A 109 3.87 -3.92 0.44
CA LEU A 109 2.49 -3.53 0.14
C LEU A 109 2.41 -2.84 -1.23
N GLY A 110 1.51 -3.34 -2.09
CA GLY A 110 1.13 -2.69 -3.32
C GLY A 110 0.22 -1.47 -3.07
N SER A 111 -0.14 -0.77 -4.14
CA SER A 111 -0.95 0.45 -4.06
C SER A 111 -2.30 0.30 -3.33
N PRO A 112 -3.10 -0.76 -3.53
CA PRO A 112 -4.37 -0.89 -2.81
C PRO A 112 -4.14 -1.12 -1.30
N LEU A 113 -3.19 -1.98 -0.92
CA LEU A 113 -2.92 -2.27 0.50
C LEU A 113 -2.24 -1.09 1.21
N LEU A 114 -1.45 -0.27 0.50
CA LEU A 114 -0.97 1.00 1.04
C LEU A 114 -2.14 1.95 1.34
N ALA A 115 -3.12 2.08 0.46
CA ALA A 115 -4.28 2.94 0.69
C ALA A 115 -5.11 2.50 1.91
N VAL A 116 -5.12 1.20 2.22
CA VAL A 116 -5.83 0.64 3.37
C VAL A 116 -5.05 0.79 4.68
N LEU A 117 -3.81 0.29 4.71
CA LEU A 117 -3.08 0.08 5.97
C LEU A 117 -2.19 1.26 6.36
N TRP A 118 -1.69 2.00 5.37
CA TRP A 118 -0.72 3.06 5.62
C TRP A 118 -1.26 4.22 6.48
N PRO A 119 -2.53 4.66 6.34
CA PRO A 119 -3.07 5.74 7.17
C PRO A 119 -3.01 5.41 8.66
N ASP A 120 -3.38 4.18 9.05
CA ASP A 120 -3.31 3.70 10.43
C ASP A 120 -1.87 3.63 10.94
N ILE A 121 -0.97 3.03 10.15
CA ILE A 121 0.45 2.89 10.49
C ILE A 121 1.09 4.27 10.77
N ILE A 122 0.84 5.24 9.89
CA ILE A 122 1.40 6.59 10.03
C ILE A 122 0.76 7.36 11.18
N ALA A 123 -0.56 7.27 11.34
CA ALA A 123 -1.27 7.94 12.43
C ALA A 123 -0.83 7.44 13.82
N ALA A 124 -0.49 6.15 13.94
CA ALA A 124 0.04 5.58 15.18
C ALA A 124 1.44 6.08 15.53
N LYS A 125 2.28 6.36 14.52
CA LYS A 125 3.68 6.79 14.72
C LYS A 125 3.84 8.30 14.86
N LEU A 126 3.03 9.09 14.14
CA LEU A 126 3.21 10.53 14.02
C LEU A 126 1.98 11.28 14.51
N LYS A 127 2.11 11.97 15.65
CA LYS A 127 1.03 12.77 16.26
C LYS A 127 0.38 13.76 15.28
N ALA A 128 1.18 14.38 14.40
CA ALA A 128 0.70 15.33 13.40
C ALA A 128 -0.30 14.71 12.40
N PHE A 129 -0.24 13.39 12.20
CA PHE A 129 -1.10 12.66 11.27
C PHE A 129 -2.22 11.89 11.98
N ARG A 130 -2.42 12.01 13.29
CA ARG A 130 -3.43 11.23 14.03
C ARG A 130 -4.84 11.26 13.41
N LYS A 131 -5.23 12.38 12.79
CA LYS A 131 -6.54 12.54 12.13
C LYS A 131 -6.71 11.65 10.89
N ILE A 132 -5.62 11.24 10.23
CA ILE A 132 -5.69 10.42 9.01
C ILE A 132 -6.01 8.95 9.30
N GLN A 133 -5.97 8.53 10.58
CA GLN A 133 -6.27 7.15 10.99
C GLN A 133 -7.61 6.65 10.40
N ARG A 134 -8.60 7.54 10.29
CA ARG A 134 -9.90 7.21 9.68
C ARG A 134 -9.84 6.79 8.20
N GLY A 135 -8.70 7.01 7.53
CA GLY A 135 -8.50 6.66 6.13
C GLY A 135 -9.37 7.44 5.15
N PHE A 136 -9.59 6.84 3.99
CA PHE A 136 -10.57 7.28 3.00
C PHE A 136 -11.98 6.88 3.45
N ASP A 137 -13.01 7.58 2.97
CA ASP A 137 -14.40 7.21 3.23
C ASP A 137 -14.83 6.01 2.37
N ARG A 138 -14.28 5.89 1.15
CA ARG A 138 -14.50 4.74 0.25
C ARG A 138 -13.23 4.41 -0.51
N LEU A 139 -13.00 3.12 -0.75
CA LEU A 139 -11.91 2.63 -1.59
C LEU A 139 -12.47 1.76 -2.71
N PHE A 140 -12.06 2.01 -3.94
CA PHE A 140 -12.41 1.22 -5.11
C PHE A 140 -11.16 0.63 -5.74
N PHE A 141 -11.10 -0.69 -5.79
CA PHE A 141 -10.00 -1.44 -6.40
C PHE A 141 -10.53 -2.18 -7.62
N ILE A 142 -10.01 -1.83 -8.80
CA ILE A 142 -10.41 -2.43 -10.07
C ILE A 142 -9.29 -3.35 -10.54
N GLU A 143 -9.67 -4.59 -10.87
CA GLU A 143 -8.77 -5.58 -11.45
C GLU A 143 -9.50 -6.38 -12.54
N ARG A 144 -8.80 -6.67 -13.63
CA ARG A 144 -9.36 -7.38 -14.79
C ARG A 144 -9.13 -8.88 -14.74
N ASP A 145 -7.98 -9.30 -14.21
CA ASP A 145 -7.66 -10.72 -14.12
C ASP A 145 -8.39 -11.35 -12.92
N LEU A 146 -9.23 -12.36 -13.19
CA LEU A 146 -10.07 -13.01 -12.18
C LEU A 146 -9.26 -13.61 -11.03
N ASN A 147 -8.08 -14.17 -11.31
CA ASN A 147 -7.25 -14.79 -10.28
C ASN A 147 -6.55 -13.71 -9.43
N THR A 148 -6.04 -12.66 -10.06
CA THR A 148 -5.49 -11.48 -9.37
C THR A 148 -6.56 -10.84 -8.48
N TYR A 149 -7.78 -10.68 -8.99
CA TYR A 149 -8.94 -10.19 -8.25
C TYR A 149 -9.23 -11.03 -7.00
N LYS A 150 -9.26 -12.36 -7.13
CA LYS A 150 -9.52 -13.27 -6.00
C LYS A 150 -8.47 -13.15 -4.91
N VAL A 151 -7.19 -13.10 -5.29
CA VAL A 151 -6.07 -12.94 -4.34
C VAL A 151 -6.13 -11.58 -3.66
N LEU A 152 -6.33 -10.50 -4.42
CA LEU A 152 -6.50 -9.16 -3.85
C LEU A 152 -7.67 -9.12 -2.85
N LYS A 153 -8.81 -9.76 -3.19
CA LYS A 153 -9.96 -9.84 -2.30
C LYS A 153 -9.64 -10.53 -0.98
N ARG A 154 -8.98 -11.69 -1.04
CA ARG A 154 -8.54 -12.41 0.17
C ARG A 154 -7.57 -11.58 1.00
N LEU A 155 -6.60 -10.92 0.38
CA LEU A 155 -5.67 -10.03 1.10
C LEU A 155 -6.38 -8.87 1.80
N VAL A 156 -7.34 -8.25 1.13
CA VAL A 156 -8.14 -7.16 1.69
C VAL A 156 -9.01 -7.63 2.85
N GLU A 157 -9.64 -8.80 2.76
CA GLU A 157 -10.46 -9.38 3.84
C GLU A 157 -9.67 -9.52 5.17
N HIS A 158 -8.35 -9.79 5.09
CA HIS A 158 -7.47 -9.84 6.27
C HIS A 158 -7.19 -8.47 6.91
N THR A 159 -7.48 -7.36 6.23
CA THR A 159 -7.25 -6.00 6.76
C THR A 159 -8.36 -5.49 7.67
N LYS A 160 -9.51 -6.19 7.75
CA LYS A 160 -10.71 -5.82 8.53
C LYS A 160 -11.31 -4.43 8.20
N SER A 161 -10.96 -3.84 7.06
CA SER A 161 -11.51 -2.55 6.64
C SER A 161 -12.88 -2.73 5.96
N GLN A 162 -13.85 -1.87 6.33
CA GLN A 162 -15.27 -2.05 5.99
C GLN A 162 -15.77 -1.21 4.81
N ASN A 163 -14.92 -0.42 4.17
CA ASN A 163 -15.31 0.54 3.14
C ASN A 163 -14.62 0.33 1.79
N ILE A 164 -14.28 -0.93 1.49
CA ILE A 164 -13.57 -1.33 0.29
C ILE A 164 -14.52 -2.04 -0.66
N SER A 165 -14.54 -1.59 -1.91
CA SER A 165 -15.21 -2.25 -3.03
C SER A 165 -14.15 -2.74 -4.01
N ILE A 166 -14.14 -4.05 -4.28
CA ILE A 166 -13.24 -4.66 -5.27
C ILE A 166 -14.10 -5.06 -6.46
N LEU A 167 -13.78 -4.50 -7.62
CA LEU A 167 -14.55 -4.61 -8.85
C LEU A 167 -13.74 -5.43 -9.87
N LEU A 168 -14.38 -6.45 -10.43
CA LEU A 168 -13.88 -7.11 -11.63
C LEU A 168 -14.26 -6.25 -12.84
N GLY A 169 -13.28 -5.74 -13.59
CA GLY A 169 -13.51 -4.78 -14.68
C GLY A 169 -12.64 -4.99 -15.92
#